data_AF-A0A2T7G4P5-F1
#
_entry.id   AF-A0A2T7G4P5-F1
#
_cell.length_a   1.000
_cell.length_b   1.000
_cell.length_c   1.000
_cell.angle_alpha   90.00
_cell.angle_beta   90.00
_cell.angle_gamma   90.00
#
_symmetry.space_group_name_H-M   'P 1'
#
loop_
_entity.id
_entity.type
_entity.pdbx_description
1 polymer ?
#
loop_
_entity_poly.entity_id
_entity_poly.type
_entity_poly.pdbx_seq_one_letter_code
_entity_poly.pdbx_strand_id
1 'polypeptide(L)'
;GAYTHLATPKRTGGDPLRLAFCWAHGRRKLIKAKPKKGSPIVDKALLRIATLYKIEDQIRGSDPDQRRAVRQELSRPLVDEFFAWLQAQAGRVSRKSDLGKAMAYMLKRQDGFRLFLDDGHVDIDSNLVENAIRSPAMNRRNALFAGHDEGGRNWARFASLISSCKMNGVEPYAYLRDLFTKLANGHLDRDIDILMPWAYVRQPNGA
;
A
#
# COMPACT_ATOMS: atom_id res chain seq x y z
N GLY A 1 -14.17 -7.08 0.93
CA GLY A 1 -12.83 -7.06 0.29
C GLY A 1 -11.95 -8.01 1.07
N ALA A 2 -10.88 -8.55 0.49
CA ALA A 2 -10.10 -9.62 1.13
C ALA A 2 -9.69 -9.33 2.61
N TYR A 3 -9.47 -8.05 2.95
CA TYR A 3 -9.01 -7.62 4.28
C TYR A 3 -10.08 -6.95 5.15
N THR A 4 -11.35 -6.89 4.74
CA THR A 4 -12.39 -6.19 5.53
C THR A 4 -12.69 -6.88 6.87
N HIS A 5 -12.41 -8.18 6.98
CA HIS A 5 -12.56 -8.92 8.24
C HIS A 5 -11.53 -8.49 9.31
N LEU A 6 -10.34 -8.04 8.89
CA LEU A 6 -9.28 -7.55 9.79
C LEU A 6 -9.58 -6.18 10.38
N ALA A 7 -10.52 -5.44 9.80
CA ALA A 7 -10.96 -4.13 10.28
C ALA A 7 -12.12 -4.21 11.29
N THR A 8 -12.42 -5.41 11.78
CA THR A 8 -13.54 -5.63 12.72
C THR A 8 -13.03 -5.86 14.14
N PRO A 9 -13.85 -5.54 15.16
CA PRO A 9 -13.56 -5.88 16.57
C PRO A 9 -13.31 -7.36 16.83
N LYS A 10 -13.69 -8.24 15.89
CA LYS A 10 -13.52 -9.69 15.99
C LYS A 10 -12.13 -10.16 15.54
N ARG A 11 -11.20 -9.26 15.24
CA ARG A 11 -9.84 -9.62 14.81
C ARG A 11 -9.13 -10.32 15.97
N THR A 12 -8.67 -11.54 15.73
CA THR A 12 -7.77 -12.25 16.64
C THR A 12 -6.35 -11.68 16.52
N GLY A 13 -5.67 -11.44 17.65
CA GLY A 13 -4.28 -10.99 17.66
C GLY A 13 -4.07 -9.48 17.55
N GLY A 14 -5.03 -8.67 18.03
CA GLY A 14 -4.86 -7.24 18.25
C GLY A 14 -6.07 -6.40 17.81
N ASP A 15 -5.94 -5.08 17.97
CA ASP A 15 -7.00 -4.11 17.64
C ASP A 15 -7.39 -4.13 16.16
N PRO A 16 -8.62 -3.69 15.79
CA PRO A 16 -9.05 -3.60 14.41
C PRO A 16 -8.09 -2.77 13.55
N LEU A 17 -7.74 -3.29 12.37
CA LEU A 17 -6.91 -2.54 11.43
C LEU A 17 -7.71 -1.40 10.78
N ARG A 18 -7.07 -0.23 10.64
CA ARG A 18 -7.58 0.87 9.81
C ARG A 18 -7.18 0.60 8.35
N LEU A 19 -8.16 0.61 7.44
CA LEU A 19 -7.92 0.30 6.02
C LEU A 19 -7.74 1.58 5.20
N ALA A 20 -6.50 1.85 4.76
CA ALA A 20 -6.21 2.92 3.82
C ALA A 20 -6.68 2.54 2.40
N PHE A 21 -7.43 3.44 1.75
CA PHE A 21 -7.88 3.24 0.38
C PHE A 21 -7.07 4.12 -0.58
N CYS A 22 -6.54 3.46 -1.61
CA CYS A 22 -5.70 4.05 -2.64
C CYS A 22 -6.50 4.96 -3.59
N TRP A 23 -6.09 6.23 -3.70
CA TRP A 23 -6.74 7.23 -4.54
C TRP A 23 -6.71 6.86 -6.03
N ALA A 24 -5.68 6.16 -6.50
CA ALA A 24 -5.60 5.66 -7.87
C ALA A 24 -6.76 4.70 -8.20
N HIS A 25 -7.25 3.92 -7.22
CA HIS A 25 -8.44 3.08 -7.41
C HIS A 25 -9.72 3.90 -7.55
N GLY A 26 -9.90 4.93 -6.72
CA GLY A 26 -11.01 5.87 -6.84
C GLY A 26 -10.99 6.59 -8.20
N ARG A 27 -9.84 7.14 -8.56
CA ARG A 27 -9.57 7.79 -9.85
C ARG A 27 -9.88 6.89 -11.04
N ARG A 28 -9.39 5.64 -11.04
CA ARG A 28 -9.66 4.65 -12.11
C ARG A 28 -11.16 4.39 -12.29
N LYS A 29 -11.93 4.34 -11.19
CA LYS A 29 -13.39 4.15 -11.27
C LYS A 29 -14.10 5.36 -11.88
N LEU A 30 -13.68 6.57 -11.54
CA LEU A 30 -14.20 7.79 -12.15
C LEU A 30 -13.90 7.84 -13.66
N ILE A 31 -12.67 7.49 -14.07
CA ILE A 31 -12.28 7.42 -15.48
C ILE A 31 -13.14 6.40 -16.23
N LYS A 32 -13.29 5.19 -15.69
CA LYS A 32 -14.12 4.13 -16.29
C LYS A 32 -15.59 4.53 -16.41
N ALA A 33 -16.09 5.35 -15.50
CA ALA A 33 -17.47 5.85 -15.53
C ALA A 33 -17.67 7.03 -16.49
N LYS A 34 -16.62 7.59 -17.10
CA LYS A 34 -16.72 8.70 -18.03
C LYS A 34 -17.36 8.23 -19.35
N PRO A 35 -18.52 8.80 -19.76
CA PRO A 35 -19.10 8.52 -21.07
C PRO A 35 -18.19 8.98 -22.20
N LYS A 36 -18.32 8.38 -23.40
CA LYS A 36 -17.54 8.78 -24.59
C LYS A 36 -17.66 10.28 -24.93
N LYS A 37 -18.85 10.86 -24.72
CA LYS A 37 -19.14 12.29 -24.92
C LYS A 37 -18.54 13.22 -23.85
N GLY A 38 -17.84 12.67 -22.86
CA GLY A 38 -17.30 13.41 -21.73
C GLY A 38 -18.26 13.52 -20.53
N SER A 39 -17.74 14.04 -19.42
CA SER A 39 -18.51 14.34 -18.21
C SER A 39 -17.81 15.44 -17.43
N PRO A 40 -18.39 16.66 -17.38
CA PRO A 40 -17.83 17.76 -16.59
C PRO A 40 -17.65 17.42 -15.11
N ILE A 41 -18.49 16.51 -14.58
CA ILE A 41 -18.36 16.03 -13.20
C ILE A 41 -17.11 15.18 -13.06
N VAL A 42 -16.88 14.22 -13.95
CA VAL A 42 -15.65 13.41 -13.90
C VAL A 42 -14.42 14.30 -14.08
N ASP A 43 -14.45 15.25 -15.01
CA ASP A 43 -13.30 16.12 -15.29
C ASP A 43 -12.95 16.98 -14.07
N LYS A 44 -13.94 17.57 -13.40
CA LYS A 44 -13.73 18.30 -12.13
C LYS A 44 -13.21 17.40 -11.01
N ALA A 45 -13.72 16.17 -10.90
CA ALA A 45 -13.22 15.22 -9.90
C ALA A 45 -11.75 14.87 -10.14
N LEU A 46 -11.36 14.63 -11.40
CA LEU A 46 -9.98 14.32 -11.76
C LEU A 46 -9.03 15.50 -11.53
N LEU A 47 -9.48 16.73 -11.77
CA LEU A 47 -8.68 17.93 -11.50
C LEU A 47 -8.40 18.11 -10.00
N ARG A 48 -9.41 17.87 -9.15
CA ARG A 48 -9.25 17.89 -7.68
C ARG A 48 -8.26 16.83 -7.21
N ILE A 49 -8.38 15.60 -7.72
CA ILE A 49 -7.41 14.52 -7.42
C ILE A 49 -6.01 14.87 -7.90
N ALA A 50 -5.86 15.45 -9.09
CA ALA A 50 -4.56 15.87 -9.61
C ALA A 50 -3.90 16.94 -8.73
N THR A 51 -4.68 17.81 -8.09
CA THR A 51 -4.16 18.81 -7.15
C THR A 51 -3.56 18.14 -5.92
N LEU A 52 -4.21 17.11 -5.37
CA LEU A 52 -3.65 16.31 -4.28
C LEU A 52 -2.35 15.63 -4.68
N TYR A 53 -2.27 15.06 -5.88
CA TYR A 53 -1.04 14.43 -6.35
C TYR A 53 0.13 15.41 -6.52
N LYS A 54 -0.13 16.66 -6.90
CA LYS A 54 0.93 17.68 -6.95
C LYS A 54 1.54 17.94 -5.57
N ILE A 55 0.72 17.97 -4.51
CA ILE A 55 1.22 18.11 -3.13
C ILE A 55 2.02 16.86 -2.75
N GLU A 56 1.48 15.67 -3.00
CA GLU A 56 2.15 14.41 -2.63
C GLU A 56 3.48 14.21 -3.34
N ASP A 57 3.63 14.69 -4.58
CA ASP A 57 4.90 14.64 -5.30
C ASP A 57 5.96 15.58 -4.72
N GLN A 58 5.56 16.71 -4.12
CA GLN A 58 6.47 17.64 -3.45
C GLN A 58 7.03 17.11 -2.12
N ILE A 59 6.26 16.28 -1.41
CA ILE A 59 6.63 15.72 -0.10
C ILE A 59 7.08 14.26 -0.17
N ARG A 60 7.24 13.70 -1.37
CA ARG A 60 7.62 12.31 -1.56
C ARG A 60 9.06 12.10 -1.10
N GLY A 61 9.25 11.14 -0.20
CA GLY A 61 10.57 10.83 0.37
C GLY A 61 10.96 11.71 1.56
N SER A 62 10.14 12.72 1.91
CA SER A 62 10.29 13.46 3.17
C SER A 62 9.97 12.57 4.37
N ASP A 63 10.43 13.02 5.54
CA ASP A 63 10.14 12.39 6.83
C ASP A 63 8.61 12.29 7.08
N PRO A 64 8.12 11.19 7.71
CA PRO A 64 6.69 11.02 8.00
C PRO A 64 6.05 12.21 8.73
N ASP A 65 6.73 12.85 9.69
CA ASP A 65 6.16 13.97 10.43
C ASP A 65 6.01 15.22 9.54
N GLN A 66 6.99 15.47 8.67
CA GLN A 66 6.92 16.53 7.67
C GLN A 66 5.78 16.27 6.69
N ARG A 67 5.64 15.03 6.19
CA ARG A 67 4.55 14.65 5.29
C ARG A 67 3.21 14.90 5.93
N ARG A 68 3.04 14.49 7.20
CA ARG A 68 1.81 14.71 7.97
C ARG A 68 1.52 16.19 8.14
N ALA A 69 2.51 17.01 8.52
CA ALA A 69 2.34 18.45 8.69
C ALA A 69 1.81 19.13 7.41
N VAL A 70 2.48 18.90 6.27
CA VAL A 70 2.07 19.45 4.96
C VAL A 70 0.68 18.96 4.56
N ARG A 71 0.35 17.70 4.82
CA ARG A 71 -0.98 17.15 4.52
C ARG A 71 -2.09 17.77 5.35
N GLN A 72 -1.85 18.07 6.62
CA GLN A 72 -2.84 18.74 7.47
C GLN A 72 -3.09 20.18 6.99
N GLU A 73 -2.05 20.88 6.55
CA GLU A 73 -2.16 22.26 6.07
C GLU A 73 -2.77 22.35 4.67
N LEU A 74 -2.27 21.56 3.71
CA LEU A 74 -2.58 21.71 2.29
C LEU A 74 -3.58 20.67 1.78
N SER A 75 -3.38 19.39 2.11
CA SER A 75 -4.18 18.30 1.53
C SER A 75 -5.54 18.14 2.22
N ARG A 76 -5.63 18.29 3.54
CA ARG A 76 -6.86 18.06 4.31
C ARG A 76 -8.01 18.97 3.86
N PRO A 77 -7.85 20.30 3.72
CA PRO A 77 -8.92 21.16 3.22
C PRO A 77 -9.41 20.74 1.83
N LEU A 78 -8.50 20.34 0.94
CA LEU A 78 -8.84 19.88 -0.42
C LEU A 78 -9.59 18.55 -0.42
N VAL A 79 -9.22 17.62 0.46
CA VAL A 79 -9.92 16.34 0.63
C VAL A 79 -11.31 16.57 1.22
N ASP A 80 -11.44 17.45 2.20
CA ASP A 80 -12.73 17.87 2.78
C ASP A 80 -13.66 18.44 1.72
N GLU A 81 -13.16 19.42 0.95
CA GLU A 81 -13.93 20.03 -0.14
C GLU A 81 -14.27 19.01 -1.22
N PHE A 82 -13.35 18.12 -1.59
CA PHE A 82 -13.59 17.08 -2.57
C PHE A 82 -14.74 16.16 -2.17
N PHE A 83 -14.76 15.67 -0.92
CA PHE A 83 -15.81 14.76 -0.47
C PHE A 83 -17.16 15.46 -0.28
N ALA A 84 -17.17 16.70 0.24
CA ALA A 84 -18.38 17.51 0.31
C ALA A 84 -18.97 17.75 -1.09
N TRP A 85 -18.13 18.13 -2.05
CA TRP A 85 -18.53 18.32 -3.44
C TRP A 85 -19.01 17.00 -4.08
N LEU A 86 -18.31 15.88 -3.84
CA LEU A 86 -18.68 14.57 -4.39
C LEU A 86 -20.04 14.10 -3.87
N GLN A 87 -20.33 14.33 -2.59
CA GLN A 87 -21.64 14.06 -1.98
C GLN A 87 -22.75 14.88 -2.65
N ALA A 88 -22.50 16.18 -2.90
CA ALA A 88 -23.45 17.03 -3.60
C ALA A 88 -23.70 16.57 -5.05
N GLN A 89 -22.68 16.12 -5.76
CA GLN A 89 -22.85 15.56 -7.12
C GLN A 89 -23.60 14.22 -7.10
N ALA A 90 -23.34 13.37 -6.11
CA ALA A 90 -24.01 12.08 -5.98
C ALA A 90 -25.53 12.23 -5.79
N GLY A 91 -26.01 13.33 -5.19
CA GLY A 91 -27.44 13.65 -5.10
C GLY A 91 -28.10 13.99 -6.44
N ARG A 92 -27.31 14.32 -7.47
CA ARG A 92 -27.80 14.74 -8.81
C ARG A 92 -27.66 13.64 -9.87
N VAL A 93 -27.06 12.51 -9.51
CA VAL A 93 -26.74 11.42 -10.44
C VAL A 93 -27.47 10.15 -10.01
N SER A 94 -28.05 9.43 -10.97
CA SER A 94 -28.68 8.14 -10.67
C SER A 94 -27.69 7.17 -10.04
N ARG A 95 -28.03 6.60 -8.87
CA ARG A 95 -27.23 5.60 -8.16
C ARG A 95 -26.94 4.35 -8.99
N LYS A 96 -27.78 4.04 -9.98
CA LYS A 96 -27.62 2.86 -10.86
C LYS A 96 -26.65 3.11 -12.02
N SER A 97 -26.37 4.36 -12.35
CA SER A 97 -25.41 4.74 -13.39
C SER A 97 -23.97 4.40 -12.98
N ASP A 98 -23.08 4.24 -13.95
CA ASP A 98 -21.66 3.95 -13.67
C ASP A 98 -20.99 5.07 -12.88
N LEU A 99 -21.36 6.33 -13.14
CA LEU A 99 -20.88 7.48 -12.39
C LEU A 99 -21.41 7.45 -10.95
N GLY A 100 -22.69 7.16 -10.75
CA GLY A 100 -23.28 7.01 -9.41
C GLY A 100 -22.62 5.89 -8.61
N LYS A 101 -22.32 4.75 -9.24
CA LYS A 101 -21.57 3.64 -8.62
C LYS A 101 -20.14 4.04 -8.25
N ALA A 102 -19.46 4.80 -9.11
CA ALA A 102 -18.09 5.28 -8.85
C ALA A 102 -18.06 6.27 -7.67
N MET A 103 -19.01 7.22 -7.62
CA MET A 103 -19.15 8.16 -6.49
C MET A 103 -19.47 7.42 -5.19
N ALA A 104 -20.46 6.52 -5.21
CA ALA A 104 -20.84 5.72 -4.05
C ALA A 104 -19.68 4.85 -3.53
N TYR A 105 -18.81 4.35 -4.42
CA TYR A 105 -17.62 3.62 -4.01
C TYR A 105 -16.68 4.45 -3.15
N MET A 106 -16.40 5.70 -3.57
CA MET A 106 -15.51 6.61 -2.85
C MET A 106 -16.16 7.12 -1.56
N LEU A 107 -17.42 7.55 -1.61
CA LEU A 107 -18.16 8.07 -0.45
C LEU A 107 -18.27 7.03 0.67
N LYS A 108 -18.60 5.77 0.34
CA LYS A 108 -18.67 4.67 1.32
C LYS A 108 -17.33 4.40 2.03
N ARG A 109 -16.22 4.89 1.47
CA ARG A 109 -14.84 4.60 1.92
C ARG A 109 -14.08 5.87 2.29
N GLN A 110 -14.79 6.99 2.44
CA GLN A 110 -14.20 8.30 2.67
C GLN A 110 -13.17 8.29 3.80
N ASP A 111 -13.48 7.64 4.92
CA ASP A 111 -12.58 7.60 6.08
C ASP A 111 -11.26 6.91 5.74
N GLY A 112 -11.29 5.81 5.00
CA GLY A 112 -10.08 5.13 4.57
C GLY A 112 -9.30 5.88 3.47
N PHE A 113 -9.98 6.68 2.63
CA PHE A 113 -9.30 7.62 1.72
C PHE A 113 -8.66 8.80 2.45
N ARG A 114 -9.05 9.08 3.70
CA ARG A 114 -8.50 10.17 4.53
C ARG A 114 -7.32 9.73 5.39
N LEU A 115 -7.09 8.43 5.58
CA LEU A 115 -6.05 7.94 6.50
C LEU A 115 -4.64 8.44 6.20
N PHE A 116 -4.28 8.61 4.93
CA PHE A 116 -2.97 9.16 4.56
C PHE A 116 -2.74 10.58 5.09
N LEU A 117 -3.81 11.35 5.36
CA LEU A 117 -3.69 12.70 5.93
C LEU A 117 -3.13 12.66 7.34
N ASP A 118 -3.47 11.63 8.10
CA ASP A 118 -3.20 11.57 9.54
C ASP A 118 -1.93 10.79 9.88
N ASP A 119 -1.43 9.97 8.94
CA ASP A 119 -0.23 9.15 9.10
C ASP A 119 0.73 9.36 7.91
N GLY A 120 1.91 9.93 8.20
CA GLY A 120 2.97 10.20 7.23
C GLY A 120 3.61 8.95 6.61
N HIS A 121 3.46 7.78 7.24
CA HIS A 121 3.94 6.50 6.70
C HIS A 121 3.02 5.94 5.61
N VAL A 122 1.77 6.39 5.59
CA VAL A 122 0.79 5.92 4.62
C VAL A 122 0.89 6.76 3.35
N ASP A 123 1.18 6.09 2.24
CA ASP A 123 1.11 6.71 0.92
C ASP A 123 -0.35 6.91 0.49
N ILE A 124 -0.61 7.96 -0.29
CA ILE A 124 -1.92 8.22 -0.91
C ILE A 124 -2.38 7.06 -1.82
N ASP A 125 -1.41 6.32 -2.39
CA ASP A 125 -1.61 5.19 -3.29
C ASP A 125 -0.80 3.96 -2.84
N SER A 126 -1.43 2.79 -2.88
CA SER A 126 -0.80 1.50 -2.58
C SER A 126 -0.04 0.86 -3.75
N ASN A 127 0.18 1.58 -4.86
CA ASN A 127 0.71 0.99 -6.10
C ASN A 127 2.09 0.35 -5.91
N LEU A 128 2.98 0.97 -5.10
CA LEU A 128 4.31 0.42 -4.81
C LEU A 128 4.21 -0.90 -4.06
N VAL A 129 3.39 -0.94 -3.01
CA VAL A 129 3.10 -2.15 -2.22
C VAL A 129 2.48 -3.23 -3.10
N GLU A 130 1.47 -2.89 -3.90
CA GLU A 130 0.79 -3.81 -4.82
C GLU A 130 1.75 -4.40 -5.87
N ASN A 131 2.68 -3.59 -6.38
CA ASN A 131 3.70 -4.05 -7.31
C ASN A 131 4.69 -4.99 -6.62
N ALA A 132 5.14 -4.67 -5.40
CA ALA A 132 6.08 -5.50 -4.63
C ALA A 132 5.49 -6.90 -4.31
N ILE A 133 4.21 -6.96 -3.91
CA ILE A 133 3.54 -8.23 -3.58
C ILE A 133 3.04 -8.99 -4.81
N ARG A 134 3.05 -8.39 -6.01
CA ARG A 134 2.50 -9.01 -7.23
C ARG A 134 3.21 -10.31 -7.57
N SER A 135 4.53 -10.33 -7.55
CA SER A 135 5.32 -11.53 -7.87
C SER A 135 5.00 -12.69 -6.91
N PRO A 136 5.02 -12.49 -5.58
CA PRO A 136 4.54 -13.49 -4.62
C PRO A 136 3.10 -13.97 -4.90
N ALA A 137 2.17 -13.04 -5.19
CA ALA A 137 0.77 -13.38 -5.46
C ALA A 137 0.58 -14.19 -6.75
N MET A 138 1.39 -13.92 -7.79
CA MET A 138 1.40 -14.71 -9.01
C MET A 138 2.00 -16.09 -8.79
N ASN A 139 3.09 -16.20 -8.04
CA ASN A 139 3.69 -17.50 -7.71
C ASN A 139 2.71 -18.39 -6.94
N ARG A 140 1.93 -17.83 -6.00
CA ARG A 140 0.86 -18.59 -5.31
C ARG A 140 -0.15 -19.18 -6.28
N ARG A 141 -0.53 -18.46 -7.34
CA ARG A 141 -1.44 -18.98 -8.38
C ARG A 141 -0.84 -20.13 -9.18
N ASN A 142 0.49 -20.17 -9.30
CA ASN A 142 1.21 -21.16 -10.10
C ASN A 142 1.71 -22.36 -9.26
N ALA A 143 1.72 -22.24 -7.93
CA ALA A 143 2.11 -23.29 -6.99
C ALA A 143 0.93 -24.24 -6.65
N LEU A 144 0.22 -24.73 -7.67
CA LEU A 144 -1.01 -25.52 -7.54
C LEU A 144 -0.83 -26.86 -6.79
N PHE A 145 0.41 -27.33 -6.65
CA PHE A 145 0.79 -28.59 -5.99
C PHE A 145 1.43 -28.41 -4.60
N ALA A 146 1.58 -27.16 -4.12
CA ALA A 146 2.09 -26.86 -2.78
C ALA A 146 0.94 -26.93 -1.76
N GLY A 147 0.70 -28.13 -1.22
CA GLY A 147 -0.51 -28.43 -0.44
C GLY A 147 -0.40 -28.35 1.09
N HIS A 148 0.74 -27.93 1.65
CA HIS A 148 0.94 -27.94 3.10
C HIS A 148 1.08 -26.53 3.68
N ASP A 149 0.27 -26.21 4.70
CA ASP A 149 0.25 -24.91 5.37
C ASP A 149 1.63 -24.50 5.90
N GLU A 150 2.40 -25.45 6.39
CA GLU A 150 3.77 -25.19 6.86
C GLU A 150 4.72 -24.80 5.73
N GLY A 151 4.57 -25.44 4.55
CA GLY A 151 5.30 -25.05 3.35
C GLY A 151 4.98 -23.62 2.93
N GLY A 152 3.70 -23.24 3.02
CA GLY A 152 3.26 -21.86 2.82
C GLY A 152 3.89 -20.87 3.81
N ARG A 153 3.92 -21.21 5.11
CA ARG A 153 4.56 -20.38 6.14
C ARG A 153 6.07 -20.24 5.91
N ASN A 154 6.77 -21.32 5.58
CA ASN A 154 8.21 -21.29 5.30
C ASN A 154 8.52 -20.45 4.07
N TRP A 155 7.74 -20.62 3.00
CA TRP A 155 7.89 -19.78 1.81
C TRP A 155 7.64 -18.30 2.10
N ALA A 156 6.63 -17.96 2.92
CA ALA A 156 6.37 -16.58 3.32
C ALA A 156 7.53 -15.96 4.10
N ARG A 157 8.20 -16.72 4.98
CA ARG A 157 9.41 -16.26 5.70
C ARG A 157 10.54 -15.93 4.72
N PHE A 158 10.84 -16.84 3.79
CA PHE A 158 11.88 -16.60 2.77
C PHE A 158 11.55 -15.44 1.83
N ALA A 159 10.31 -15.37 1.33
CA ALA A 159 9.87 -14.26 0.48
C ALA A 159 10.00 -12.91 1.20
N SER A 160 9.75 -12.88 2.51
CA SER A 160 9.93 -11.68 3.35
C SER A 160 11.40 -11.30 3.45
N LEU A 161 12.30 -12.24 3.79
CA LEU A 161 13.75 -11.99 3.87
C LEU A 161 14.34 -11.53 2.52
N ILE A 162 13.97 -12.19 1.42
CA ILE A 162 14.41 -11.82 0.06
C ILE A 162 13.92 -10.42 -0.31
N SER A 163 12.68 -10.08 0.04
CA SER A 163 12.13 -8.74 -0.22
C SER A 163 12.87 -7.68 0.61
N SER A 164 13.16 -7.97 1.88
CA SER A 164 13.98 -7.10 2.73
C SER A 164 15.38 -6.89 2.16
N CYS A 165 16.02 -7.93 1.60
CA CYS A 165 17.31 -7.78 0.90
C CYS A 165 17.19 -6.78 -0.26
N LYS A 166 16.19 -6.97 -1.13
CA LYS A 166 15.96 -6.07 -2.27
C LYS A 166 15.71 -4.62 -1.84
N MET A 167 14.95 -4.41 -0.76
CA MET A 167 14.69 -3.09 -0.20
C MET A 167 15.94 -2.40 0.33
N ASN A 168 16.93 -3.17 0.80
CA ASN A 168 18.21 -2.67 1.32
C ASN A 168 19.34 -2.68 0.26
N GLY A 169 19.03 -2.97 -1.01
CA GLY A 169 20.05 -3.08 -2.07
C GLY A 169 21.01 -4.26 -1.91
N VAL A 170 20.64 -5.25 -1.10
CA VAL A 170 21.44 -6.45 -0.83
C VAL A 170 21.06 -7.56 -1.82
N GLU A 171 22.08 -8.22 -2.39
CA GLU A 171 21.87 -9.38 -3.27
C GLU A 171 21.37 -10.57 -2.43
N PRO A 172 20.14 -11.08 -2.68
CA PRO A 172 19.52 -12.05 -1.80
C PRO A 172 20.27 -13.38 -1.65
N TYR A 173 20.90 -13.88 -2.72
CA TYR A 173 21.61 -15.15 -2.66
C TYR A 173 22.86 -15.06 -1.78
N ALA A 174 23.67 -14.02 -1.95
CA ALA A 174 24.86 -13.75 -1.15
C ALA A 174 24.51 -13.60 0.34
N TYR A 175 23.43 -12.88 0.65
CA TYR A 175 22.92 -12.75 2.01
C TYR A 175 22.49 -14.11 2.59
N LEU A 176 21.65 -14.87 1.89
CA LEU A 176 21.14 -16.14 2.40
C LEU A 176 22.27 -17.16 2.59
N ARG A 177 23.24 -17.20 1.69
CA ARG A 177 24.43 -18.05 1.82
C ARG A 177 25.20 -17.70 3.09
N ASP A 178 25.53 -16.43 3.29
CA ASP A 178 26.26 -15.96 4.47
C ASP A 178 25.48 -16.21 5.77
N LEU A 179 24.18 -15.93 5.76
CA LEU A 179 23.27 -16.20 6.87
C LEU A 179 23.32 -17.68 7.28
N PHE A 180 23.15 -18.60 6.33
CA PHE A 180 23.17 -20.04 6.62
C PHE A 180 24.56 -20.52 7.04
N THR A 181 25.63 -20.00 6.47
CA THR A 181 27.00 -20.31 6.92
C THR A 181 27.22 -19.89 8.38
N LYS A 182 26.79 -18.68 8.76
CA LYS A 182 26.87 -18.19 10.14
C LYS A 182 26.04 -19.04 11.10
N LEU A 183 24.80 -19.39 10.74
CA LEU A 183 23.96 -20.26 11.55
C LEU A 183 24.57 -21.66 11.74
N ALA A 184 25.11 -22.26 10.68
CA ALA A 184 25.79 -23.55 10.76
C ALA A 184 27.05 -23.50 11.65
N ASN A 185 27.72 -22.35 11.72
CA ASN A 185 28.89 -22.11 12.57
C ASN A 185 28.54 -21.70 14.01
N GLY A 186 27.28 -21.86 14.43
CA GLY A 186 26.86 -21.67 15.82
C GLY A 186 26.60 -20.22 16.23
N HIS A 187 26.36 -19.32 15.29
CA HIS A 187 25.81 -18.00 15.63
C HIS A 187 24.48 -18.16 16.38
N LEU A 188 24.39 -17.54 17.55
CA LEU A 188 23.28 -17.70 18.49
C LEU A 188 22.14 -16.73 18.17
N ASP A 189 20.91 -17.13 18.47
CA ASP A 189 19.69 -16.32 18.30
C ASP A 189 19.77 -14.93 18.96
N ARG A 190 20.62 -14.77 20.00
CA ARG A 190 20.82 -13.49 20.69
C ARG A 190 21.46 -12.40 19.82
N ASP A 191 22.11 -12.79 18.72
CA ASP A 191 22.83 -11.89 17.81
C ASP A 191 22.05 -11.73 16.48
N ILE A 192 20.72 -11.90 16.49
CA ILE A 192 19.92 -11.86 15.26
C ILE A 192 20.00 -10.52 14.51
N ASP A 193 20.18 -9.41 15.22
CA ASP A 193 20.21 -8.07 14.62
C ASP A 193 21.35 -7.90 13.61
N ILE A 194 22.52 -8.52 13.87
CA ILE A 194 23.66 -8.49 12.93
C ILE A 194 23.48 -9.42 11.73
N LEU A 195 22.48 -10.30 11.78
CA LEU A 195 22.11 -11.21 10.71
C LEU A 195 21.02 -10.62 9.80
N MET A 196 20.49 -9.44 10.12
CA MET A 196 19.40 -8.84 9.34
C MET A 196 19.90 -8.19 8.04
N PRO A 197 19.07 -8.13 6.97
CA PRO A 197 19.50 -7.60 5.68
C PRO A 197 19.99 -6.14 5.71
N TRP A 198 19.49 -5.31 6.63
CA TRP A 198 19.95 -3.91 6.78
C TRP A 198 21.29 -3.78 7.51
N ALA A 199 21.71 -4.80 8.24
CA ALA A 199 23.04 -4.88 8.89
C ALA A 199 24.08 -5.57 7.99
N TYR A 200 23.67 -6.06 6.81
CA TYR A 200 24.52 -6.83 5.92
C TYR A 200 25.55 -5.93 5.22
N VAL A 201 26.75 -5.88 5.79
CA VAL A 201 27.93 -5.35 5.10
C VAL A 201 28.50 -6.47 4.24
N ARG A 202 28.55 -6.26 2.92
CA ARG A 202 29.24 -7.18 2.02
C ARG A 202 30.70 -7.23 2.43
N GLN A 203 31.12 -8.31 3.09
CA GLN A 203 32.55 -8.54 3.30
C GLN A 203 33.19 -8.68 1.92
N PRO A 204 34.29 -7.96 1.62
CA PRO A 204 35.05 -8.22 0.42
C PRO A 204 35.43 -9.71 0.47
N ASN A 205 35.14 -10.43 -0.62
CA ASN A 205 35.46 -11.85 -0.72
C ASN A 205 36.90 -12.06 -0.25
N GLY A 206 37.06 -12.86 0.80
CA GLY A 206 38.38 -13.30 1.25
C GLY A 206 39.12 -13.98 0.09
N ALA A 207 40.39 -13.61 -0.02
CA ALA A 207 41.41 -14.29 -0.80
C ALA A 207 41.55 -15.77 -0.41
#